data_AF-A0A8H5FXN8-F1
#
_entry.id   AF-A0A8H5FXN8-F1
#
_cell.length_a   1.000
_cell.length_b   1.000
_cell.length_c   1.000
_cell.angle_alpha   90.00
_cell.angle_beta   90.00
_cell.angle_gamma   90.00
#
_symmetry.space_group_name_H-M   'P 1'
#
loop_
_entity.id
_entity.type
_entity.pdbx_description
1 polymer ?
#
loop_
_entity_poly.entity_id
_entity_poly.type
_entity_poly.pdbx_seq_one_letter_code
_entity_poly.pdbx_strand_id
1 'polypeptide(L)'
;MGNSVNTLVPAAQLVPAALGIAKEITSNSPDAVQSTKHGLLLSQKLNHSESLMTHIWSNFSKRVYKGDNIKEGLKAFAERRAPVWKNPAKL
;
A
#
# COMPACT_ATOMS: atom_id res chain seq x y z
N MET A 1 -6.07 22.06 -14.17
CA MET A 1 -5.95 20.77 -13.45
C MET A 1 -6.63 20.95 -12.12
N GLY A 2 -7.72 20.22 -11.86
CA GLY A 2 -8.63 20.50 -10.76
C GLY A 2 -8.05 20.12 -9.39
N ASN A 3 -8.32 20.95 -8.39
CA ASN A 3 -8.08 20.70 -6.96
C ASN A 3 -8.96 19.53 -6.48
N SER A 4 -8.71 18.32 -6.96
CA SER A 4 -9.48 17.15 -6.55
C SER A 4 -9.03 16.72 -5.16
N VAL A 5 -9.96 16.82 -4.21
CA VAL A 5 -9.81 16.33 -2.84
C VAL A 5 -10.78 15.17 -2.66
N ASN A 6 -10.31 14.08 -2.04
CA ASN A 6 -11.11 12.88 -1.87
C ASN A 6 -12.19 13.04 -0.79
N THR A 7 -11.97 13.92 0.19
CA THR A 7 -12.87 14.08 1.34
C THR A 7 -12.82 15.52 1.83
N LEU A 8 -14.00 16.09 2.08
CA LEU A 8 -14.19 17.40 2.70
C LEU A 8 -14.76 17.20 4.10
N VAL A 9 -14.18 17.86 5.09
CA VAL A 9 -14.62 17.80 6.49
C VAL A 9 -14.61 19.21 7.11
N PRO A 10 -15.43 19.46 8.16
CA PRO A 10 -15.30 20.68 8.95
C PRO A 10 -13.87 20.86 9.47
N ALA A 11 -13.40 22.10 9.60
CA ALA A 11 -12.03 22.40 10.01
C ALA A 11 -11.63 21.72 11.32
N ALA A 12 -12.53 21.66 12.30
CA ALA A 12 -12.31 20.98 13.59
C ALA A 12 -12.10 19.46 13.47
N GLN A 13 -12.51 18.85 12.36
CA GLN A 13 -12.39 17.40 12.11
C GLN A 13 -11.24 17.06 11.16
N LEU A 14 -10.50 18.06 10.66
CA LEU A 14 -9.41 17.84 9.69
C LEU A 14 -8.38 16.83 10.20
N VAL A 15 -7.84 17.06 11.40
CA VAL A 15 -6.81 16.17 11.98
C VAL A 15 -7.38 14.79 12.31
N PRO A 16 -8.54 14.65 13.00
CA PRO A 16 -9.17 13.34 13.21
C PRO A 16 -9.41 12.55 11.91
N ALA A 17 -9.92 13.21 10.86
CA ALA A 17 -10.18 12.56 9.58
C ALA A 17 -8.87 12.10 8.90
N ALA A 18 -7.85 12.96 8.87
CA ALA A 18 -6.55 12.63 8.30
C ALA A 18 -5.88 11.45 9.04
N LEU A 19 -5.96 11.42 10.37
CA LEU A 19 -5.45 10.31 11.18
C LEU A 19 -6.26 9.02 10.98
N GLY A 20 -7.57 9.11 10.74
CA GLY A 20 -8.40 7.98 10.36
C GLY A 20 -7.91 7.32 9.07
N ILE A 21 -7.67 8.12 8.04
CA ILE A 21 -7.10 7.66 6.76
C ILE A 21 -5.70 7.05 6.97
N ALA A 22 -4.85 7.72 7.76
CA ALA A 22 -3.52 7.19 8.06
C ALA A 22 -3.60 5.83 8.77
N LYS A 23 -4.56 5.64 9.68
CA LYS A 23 -4.80 4.37 10.37
C LYS A 23 -5.28 3.28 9.41
N GLU A 24 -6.15 3.60 8.46
CA GLU A 24 -6.57 2.65 7.42
C GLU A 24 -5.40 2.24 6.52
N ILE A 25 -4.55 3.18 6.11
CA ILE A 25 -3.37 2.86 5.29
C ILE A 25 -2.39 1.97 6.08
N THR A 26 -2.11 2.34 7.33
CA THR A 26 -1.13 1.64 8.18
C THR A 26 -1.63 0.32 8.77
N SER A 27 -2.93 0.03 8.68
CA SER A 27 -3.48 -1.30 9.04
C SER A 27 -3.25 -2.36 7.95
N ASN A 28 -2.74 -1.97 6.78
CA ASN A 28 -2.39 -2.87 5.68
C ASN A 28 -0.90 -3.26 5.70
N SER A 29 -0.53 -4.30 4.94
CA SER A 29 0.87 -4.69 4.76
C SER A 29 1.69 -3.50 4.20
N PRO A 30 2.77 -3.07 4.89
CA PRO A 30 3.57 -1.93 4.43
C PRO A 30 4.25 -2.20 3.08
N ASP A 31 4.66 -3.45 2.81
CA ASP A 31 5.22 -3.86 1.52
C ASP A 31 4.20 -3.72 0.40
N ALA A 32 2.96 -4.19 0.64
CA ALA A 32 1.88 -4.16 -0.35
C ALA A 32 1.47 -2.71 -0.67
N VAL A 33 1.28 -1.86 0.34
CA VAL A 33 0.96 -0.43 0.14
C VAL A 33 2.03 0.25 -0.71
N GLN A 34 3.31 0.04 -0.38
CA GLN A 34 4.43 0.64 -1.14
C GLN A 34 4.51 0.09 -2.56
N SER A 35 4.32 -1.22 -2.74
CA SER A 35 4.34 -1.87 -4.05
C SER A 35 3.20 -1.39 -4.95
N THR A 36 1.97 -1.32 -4.44
CA THR A 36 0.83 -0.80 -5.19
C THR A 36 1.04 0.66 -5.59
N LYS A 37 1.52 1.51 -4.67
CA LYS A 37 1.86 2.91 -4.99
C LYS A 37 2.91 2.99 -6.11
N HIS A 38 3.95 2.16 -6.07
CA HIS A 38 4.97 2.11 -7.12
C HIS A 38 4.37 1.75 -8.49
N GLY A 39 3.49 0.73 -8.54
CA GLY A 39 2.80 0.34 -9.79
C GLY A 39 1.91 1.46 -10.36
N LEU A 40 1.15 2.15 -9.51
CA LEU A 40 0.32 3.29 -9.93
C LEU A 40 1.15 4.47 -10.47
N LEU A 41 2.33 4.72 -9.89
CA LEU A 41 3.24 5.76 -10.39
C LEU A 41 3.89 5.37 -11.72
N LEU A 42 4.17 4.09 -11.94
CA LEU A 42 4.64 3.60 -13.24
C LEU A 42 3.56 3.72 -14.31
N SER A 43 2.30 3.39 -13.99
CA SER A 43 1.19 3.46 -14.96
C SER A 43 0.85 4.89 -15.39
N GLN A 44 1.28 5.91 -14.64
CA GLN A 44 1.16 7.31 -15.06
C GLN A 44 2.20 7.72 -16.10
N LYS A 45 3.27 6.93 -16.27
CA LYS A 45 4.43 7.26 -17.11
C LYS A 45 4.62 6.32 -18.29
N LEU A 46 4.19 5.07 -18.14
CA LEU A 46 4.41 3.98 -19.09
C LEU A 46 3.07 3.45 -19.59
N ASN A 47 3.10 2.77 -20.74
CA ASN A 47 1.93 2.02 -21.19
C ASN A 47 1.66 0.81 -20.26
N HIS A 48 0.49 0.19 -20.44
CA HIS A 48 0.04 -0.90 -19.57
C HIS A 48 1.05 -2.06 -19.46
N SER A 49 1.52 -2.57 -20.61
CA SER A 49 2.42 -3.72 -20.67
C SER A 49 3.78 -3.41 -20.06
N GLU A 50 4.34 -2.24 -20.36
CA GLU A 50 5.62 -1.79 -19.79
C GLU A 50 5.53 -1.56 -18.27
N SER A 51 4.45 -0.93 -17.81
CA SER A 51 4.20 -0.72 -16.38
C SER A 51 4.13 -2.05 -15.63
N LEU A 52 3.36 -3.01 -16.15
CA LEU A 52 3.23 -4.35 -15.57
C LEU A 52 4.59 -5.06 -15.50
N MET A 53 5.31 -5.13 -16.62
CA MET A 53 6.59 -5.82 -16.70
C MET A 53 7.66 -5.15 -15.83
N THR A 54 7.67 -3.82 -15.75
CA THR A 54 8.61 -3.10 -14.88
C THR A 54 8.26 -3.34 -13.41
N HIS A 55 6.98 -3.30 -13.05
CA HIS A 55 6.54 -3.49 -11.67
C HIS A 55 6.78 -4.91 -11.16
N ILE A 56 6.42 -5.94 -11.92
CA ILE A 56 6.49 -7.34 -11.48
C ILE A 56 7.92 -7.76 -11.11
N TRP A 57 8.92 -7.23 -11.82
CA TRP A 57 10.34 -7.50 -11.60
C TRP A 57 11.05 -6.53 -10.63
N SER A 58 10.35 -5.50 -10.16
CA SER A 58 10.89 -4.49 -9.23
C SER A 58 11.23 -5.06 -7.86
N ASN A 59 12.12 -4.37 -7.13
CA ASN A 59 12.41 -4.69 -5.72
C ASN A 59 11.15 -4.57 -4.83
N PHE A 60 10.22 -3.68 -5.17
CA PHE A 60 8.94 -3.55 -4.46
C PHE A 60 8.08 -4.82 -4.57
N SER A 61 7.92 -5.36 -5.78
CA SER A 61 7.19 -6.63 -6.01
C SER A 61 7.88 -7.80 -5.32
N LYS A 62 9.21 -7.94 -5.50
CA LYS A 62 9.99 -9.00 -4.85
C LYS A 62 9.85 -8.98 -3.34
N ARG A 63 9.85 -7.81 -2.71
CA ARG A 63 9.73 -7.66 -1.26
C ARG A 63 8.34 -8.09 -0.75
N VAL A 64 7.28 -7.82 -1.50
CA VAL A 64 5.93 -8.32 -1.18
C VAL A 64 5.92 -9.85 -1.15
N TYR A 65 6.41 -10.50 -2.21
CA TYR A 65 6.28 -11.96 -2.35
C TYR A 65 7.33 -12.77 -1.57
N LYS A 66 8.46 -12.15 -1.17
CA LYS A 66 9.53 -12.83 -0.43
C LYS A 66 9.63 -12.42 1.04
N GLY A 67 8.96 -11.35 1.45
CA GLY A 67 9.02 -10.82 2.81
C GLY A 67 8.27 -11.64 3.86
N ASP A 68 8.42 -11.27 5.13
CA ASP A 68 7.69 -11.92 6.23
C ASP A 68 6.19 -11.61 6.19
N ASN A 69 5.81 -10.43 5.69
CA ASN A 69 4.42 -9.98 5.74
C ASN A 69 3.48 -10.79 4.84
N ILE A 70 3.93 -11.38 3.73
CA ILE A 70 3.06 -12.29 2.96
C ILE A 70 2.72 -13.56 3.74
N LYS A 71 3.69 -14.09 4.50
CA LYS A 71 3.47 -15.27 5.36
C LYS A 71 2.50 -14.96 6.49
N GLU A 72 2.69 -13.80 7.14
CA GLU A 72 1.78 -13.35 8.20
C GLU A 72 0.38 -13.08 7.67
N GLY A 73 0.23 -12.43 6.51
CA GLY A 73 -1.08 -12.16 5.91
C GLY A 73 -1.86 -13.45 5.62
N LEU A 74 -1.19 -14.44 5.02
CA LEU A 74 -1.78 -15.76 4.77
C LEU A 74 -2.15 -16.49 6.07
N LYS A 75 -1.28 -16.42 7.09
CA LYS A 75 -1.52 -17.03 8.41
C LYS A 75 -2.71 -16.38 9.13
N ALA A 76 -2.73 -15.06 9.21
CA ALA A 76 -3.80 -14.30 9.85
C ALA A 76 -5.15 -14.53 9.18
N PHE A 77 -5.17 -14.64 7.85
CA PHE A 77 -6.35 -15.02 7.08
C PHE A 77 -6.85 -16.43 7.47
N ALA A 78 -5.95 -17.42 7.48
CA ALA A 78 -6.30 -18.79 7.86
C ALA A 78 -6.81 -18.89 9.31
N GLU A 79 -6.22 -18.11 10.22
CA GLU A 79 -6.57 -18.06 11.64
C GLU A 79 -7.75 -17.12 11.96
N ARG A 80 -8.31 -16.42 10.96
CA ARG A 80 -9.41 -15.44 11.10
C ARG A 80 -9.14 -14.36 12.16
N ARG A 81 -7.90 -13.84 12.20
CA ARG A 81 -7.50 -12.75 13.09
C ARG A 81 -6.91 -11.59 12.31
N ALA A 82 -6.75 -10.45 12.97
CA ALA A 82 -6.00 -9.35 12.41
C ALA A 82 -4.50 -9.74 12.23
N PRO A 83 -3.87 -9.33 11.13
CA PRO A 83 -2.44 -9.54 10.90
C PRO A 83 -1.59 -8.61 11.77
N VAL A 84 -0.41 -9.08 12.16
CA VAL A 84 0.60 -8.29 12.88
C VAL A 84 1.76 -7.98 11.94
N TRP A 85 1.65 -6.88 11.21
CA TRP A 85 2.65 -6.48 10.23
C TRP A 85 3.99 -6.11 10.88
N LYS A 86 5.09 -6.49 10.22
CA LYS A 86 6.44 -6.05 10.55
C LYS A 86 6.89 -4.95 9.60
N ASN A 87 7.97 -4.27 9.97
CA ASN A 87 8.66 -3.37 9.06
C ASN A 87 9.10 -4.13 7.79
N PRO A 88 8.91 -3.54 6.60
CA PRO A 88 9.33 -4.16 5.35
C PRO A 88 10.86 -4.22 5.28
N ALA A 89 11.42 -5.17 4.54
CA ALA A 89 12.85 -5.18 4.24
C ALA A 89 13.27 -3.88 3.52
N LYS A 90 14.55 -3.50 3.62
CA LYS A 90 15.09 -2.34 2.91
C LYS A 90 15.05 -2.57 1.39
N LEU A 91 14.80 -1.49 0.63
CA LEU A 91 14.76 -1.49 -0.85
C LEU A 91 16.13 -1.19 -1.45
#